data_AF-A0A944J8J3-F1
#
_entry.id   AF-A0A944J8J3-F1
#
_cell.length_a   1.000
_cell.length_b   1.000
_cell.length_c   1.000
_cell.angle_alpha   90.00
_cell.angle_beta   90.00
_cell.angle_gamma   90.00
#
_symmetry.space_group_name_H-M   'P 1'
#
loop_
_entity.id
_entity.type
_entity.pdbx_description
1 polymer ?
#
loop_
_entity_poly.entity_id
_entity_poly.type
_entity_poly.pdbx_seq_one_letter_code
_entity_poly.pdbx_strand_id
1 'polypeptide(L)'
;VSRRHRARAMSVAAGMMREPRLRLMAEDNSDIFRSVHRGAMSFAEGCFAGIRNPNSHEDGLPELAEHGALGRLAAFSVLARWVDSAALDAP
;
A
#
# COMPACT_ATOMS: atom_id res chain seq x y z
N VAL A 1 8.04 10.36 13.14
CA VAL A 1 7.90 8.91 12.88
C VAL A 1 8.73 8.55 11.64
N SER A 2 9.78 7.77 11.80
CA SER A 2 10.70 7.40 10.70
C SER A 2 9.96 6.68 9.56
N ARG A 3 10.32 6.98 8.30
CA ARG A 3 9.68 6.47 7.06
C ARG A 3 9.47 4.95 7.03
N ARG A 4 10.21 4.18 7.85
CA ARG A 4 10.13 2.72 7.96
C ARG A 4 8.82 2.17 8.54
N HIS A 5 8.05 2.95 9.31
CA HIS A 5 6.84 2.43 9.97
C HIS A 5 5.60 2.37 9.07
N ARG A 6 5.56 3.17 7.97
CA ARG A 6 4.36 3.28 7.13
C ARG A 6 4.21 2.15 6.10
N ALA A 7 5.29 1.42 5.80
CA ALA A 7 5.34 0.47 4.68
C ALA A 7 5.03 -0.99 5.04
N ARG A 8 4.67 -1.29 6.31
CA ARG A 8 4.50 -2.68 6.78
C ARG A 8 3.06 -3.08 7.08
N ALA A 9 2.08 -2.25 6.70
CA ALA A 9 0.69 -2.49 7.02
C ALA A 9 0.21 -3.87 6.51
N MET A 10 0.59 -4.28 5.30
CA MET A 10 0.23 -5.58 4.73
C MET A 10 1.31 -6.66 4.90
N SER A 11 2.14 -6.57 5.95
CA SER A 11 3.15 -7.59 6.24
C SER A 11 2.54 -8.93 6.63
N VAL A 12 3.17 -10.02 6.22
CA VAL A 12 2.83 -11.39 6.65
C VAL A 12 3.22 -11.69 8.10
N ALA A 13 3.97 -10.79 8.77
CA ALA A 13 4.23 -10.92 10.21
C ALA A 13 2.93 -10.73 11.01
N ALA A 14 2.83 -11.29 12.21
CA ALA A 14 1.67 -11.09 13.08
C ALA A 14 1.43 -9.61 13.44
N GLY A 15 0.16 -9.28 13.72
CA GLY A 15 -0.24 -8.01 14.31
C GLY A 15 0.35 -7.79 15.70
N MET A 16 0.74 -6.55 15.97
CA MET A 16 1.15 -6.11 17.31
C MET A 16 0.35 -4.87 17.69
N MET A 17 0.12 -4.63 18.98
CA MET A 17 -0.69 -3.50 19.47
C MET A 17 -0.24 -2.13 18.91
N ARG A 18 1.06 -1.94 18.66
CA ARG A 18 1.62 -0.70 18.08
C ARG A 18 1.94 -0.80 16.58
N GLU A 19 1.71 -1.98 16.00
CA GLU A 19 1.97 -2.28 14.60
C GLU A 19 0.94 -3.30 14.08
N PRO A 20 -0.36 -2.94 14.08
CA PRO A 20 -1.39 -3.83 13.56
C PRO A 20 -1.19 -4.07 12.06
N ARG A 21 -1.72 -5.19 11.56
CA ARG A 21 -1.62 -5.55 10.14
C ARG A 21 -2.98 -5.47 9.47
N LEU A 22 -2.95 -5.20 8.18
CA LEU A 22 -4.09 -5.32 7.29
C LEU A 22 -4.02 -6.67 6.59
N ARG A 23 -5.12 -7.41 6.65
CA ARG A 23 -5.28 -8.73 6.06
C ARG A 23 -6.27 -8.65 4.89
N LEU A 24 -5.78 -8.90 3.67
CA LEU A 24 -6.64 -8.97 2.46
C LEU A 24 -7.36 -10.30 2.32
N MET A 25 -6.94 -11.30 3.09
CA MET A 25 -7.57 -12.60 3.21
C MET A 25 -7.16 -13.23 4.55
N ALA A 26 -7.91 -14.25 4.97
CA ALA A 26 -7.63 -14.98 6.20
C ALA A 26 -6.22 -15.60 6.17
N GLU A 27 -5.55 -15.59 7.33
CA GLU A 27 -4.26 -16.24 7.48
C GLU A 27 -4.46 -17.76 7.57
N ASP A 28 -4.20 -18.45 6.47
CA ASP A 28 -4.37 -19.90 6.31
C ASP A 28 -3.05 -20.65 6.07
N ASN A 29 -1.92 -19.96 6.30
CA ASN A 29 -0.57 -20.42 6.00
C ASN A 29 -0.29 -20.75 4.52
N SER A 30 -1.18 -20.39 3.59
CA SER A 30 -1.01 -20.69 2.17
C SER A 30 0.03 -19.79 1.48
N ASP A 31 0.56 -20.28 0.36
CA ASP A 31 1.40 -19.49 -0.53
C ASP A 31 0.63 -18.32 -1.17
N ILE A 32 -0.69 -18.48 -1.36
CA ILE A 32 -1.57 -17.41 -1.84
C ILE A 32 -1.63 -16.27 -0.83
N PHE A 33 -1.82 -16.57 0.45
CA PHE A 33 -1.76 -15.56 1.52
C PHE A 33 -0.45 -14.78 1.48
N ARG A 34 0.70 -15.48 1.40
CA ARG A 34 2.02 -14.84 1.34
C ARG A 34 2.19 -13.97 0.10
N SER A 35 1.78 -14.48 -1.06
CA SER A 35 1.91 -13.80 -2.35
C SER A 35 1.05 -12.53 -2.40
N VAL A 36 -0.22 -12.61 -2.00
CA VAL A 36 -1.17 -11.48 -1.99
C VAL A 36 -0.64 -10.34 -1.11
N HIS A 37 -0.25 -10.64 0.11
CA HIS A 37 0.21 -9.63 1.07
C HIS A 37 1.55 -9.01 0.66
N ARG A 38 2.49 -9.81 0.14
CA ARG A 38 3.76 -9.29 -0.39
C ARG A 38 3.54 -8.42 -1.62
N GLY A 39 2.66 -8.83 -2.52
CA GLY A 39 2.29 -8.07 -3.71
C GLY A 39 1.67 -6.72 -3.34
N ALA A 40 0.70 -6.73 -2.42
CA ALA A 40 0.05 -5.51 -1.96
C ALA A 40 1.01 -4.55 -1.26
N MET A 41 1.95 -5.06 -0.46
CA MET A 41 3.02 -4.25 0.13
C MET A 41 3.90 -3.60 -0.93
N SER A 42 4.39 -4.39 -1.89
CA SER A 42 5.28 -3.90 -2.96
C SER A 42 4.58 -2.85 -3.84
N PHE A 43 3.29 -3.07 -4.13
CA PHE A 43 2.47 -2.12 -4.88
C PHE A 43 2.25 -0.81 -4.12
N ALA A 44 1.96 -0.88 -2.82
CA ALA A 44 1.82 0.32 -1.98
C ALA A 44 3.12 1.11 -1.93
N GLU A 45 4.27 0.45 -1.71
CA GLU A 45 5.58 1.09 -1.74
C GLU A 45 5.83 1.79 -3.09
N GLY A 46 5.54 1.12 -4.21
CA GLY A 46 5.64 1.69 -5.55
C GLY A 46 4.75 2.93 -5.74
N CYS A 47 3.49 2.89 -5.31
CA CYS A 47 2.57 4.02 -5.40
C CYS A 47 3.10 5.23 -4.62
N PHE A 48 3.59 5.03 -3.40
CA PHE A 48 4.11 6.14 -2.60
C PHE A 48 5.46 6.66 -3.13
N ALA A 49 6.40 5.77 -3.42
CA ALA A 49 7.74 6.15 -3.85
C ALA A 49 7.78 6.76 -5.25
N GLY A 50 7.08 6.14 -6.21
CA GLY A 50 7.12 6.53 -7.62
C GLY A 50 6.05 7.55 -8.03
N ILE A 51 4.93 7.62 -7.31
CA ILE A 51 3.81 8.51 -7.68
C ILE A 51 3.66 9.65 -6.66
N ARG A 52 3.34 9.35 -5.41
CA ARG A 52 3.01 10.41 -4.43
C ARG A 52 4.21 11.30 -4.11
N ASN A 53 5.39 10.71 -3.90
CA ASN A 53 6.54 11.44 -3.40
C ASN A 53 7.08 12.51 -4.37
N PRO A 54 7.28 12.25 -5.68
CA PRO A 54 7.70 13.29 -6.63
C PRO A 54 6.72 14.46 -6.66
N ASN A 55 5.41 14.18 -6.72
CA ASN A 55 4.36 15.22 -6.70
C ASN A 55 4.29 16.01 -5.37
N SER A 56 4.97 15.56 -4.30
CA SER A 56 5.00 16.25 -3.00
C SER A 56 6.30 17.00 -2.72
N HIS A 57 7.35 16.77 -3.52
CA HIS A 57 8.70 17.26 -3.25
C HIS A 57 9.25 18.17 -4.35
N GLU A 58 8.77 18.03 -5.58
CA GLU A 58 9.19 18.87 -6.70
C GLU A 58 8.13 19.92 -6.99
N ASP A 59 8.42 21.18 -6.65
CA ASP A 59 7.60 22.32 -7.03
C ASP A 59 7.76 22.60 -8.54
N GLY A 60 6.65 22.89 -9.23
CA GLY A 60 6.68 23.26 -10.65
C GLY A 60 6.80 22.08 -11.62
N LEU A 61 6.48 20.85 -11.19
CA LEU A 61 6.29 19.74 -12.12
C LEU A 61 5.24 20.12 -13.18
N PRO A 62 5.50 19.82 -14.47
CA PRO A 62 4.50 20.03 -15.51
C PRO A 62 3.19 19.32 -15.18
N GLU A 63 2.07 19.94 -15.56
CA GLU A 63 0.77 19.28 -15.47
C GLU A 63 0.83 17.95 -16.24
N LEU A 64 0.27 16.91 -15.62
CA LEU A 64 0.25 15.60 -16.22
C LEU A 64 -0.74 15.59 -17.37
N ALA A 65 -0.34 14.98 -18.49
CA ALA A 65 -1.30 14.57 -19.50
C ALA A 65 -2.39 13.71 -18.84
N GLU A 66 -3.64 13.93 -19.23
CA GLU A 66 -4.83 13.34 -18.62
C GLU A 66 -4.70 11.82 -18.42
N HIS A 67 -4.27 11.09 -19.44
CA HIS A 67 -4.09 9.63 -19.36
C HIS A 67 -3.10 9.22 -18.26
N GLY A 68 -2.02 9.98 -18.08
CA GLY A 68 -1.04 9.74 -17.02
C GLY A 68 -1.60 10.05 -15.64
N ALA A 69 -2.43 11.09 -15.51
CA ALA A 69 -3.12 11.41 -14.27
C ALA A 69 -4.14 10.32 -13.88
N LEU A 70 -4.97 9.88 -14.84
CA LEU A 70 -5.96 8.82 -14.65
C LEU A 70 -5.29 7.49 -14.30
N GLY A 71 -4.17 7.13 -14.92
CA GLY A 71 -3.43 5.91 -14.59
C GLY A 71 -2.93 5.91 -13.15
N ARG A 72 -2.39 7.05 -12.68
CA ARG A 72 -1.94 7.23 -11.29
C ARG A 72 -3.11 7.18 -10.31
N LEU A 73 -4.23 7.82 -10.65
CA LEU A 73 -5.45 7.78 -9.84
C LEU A 73 -6.02 6.36 -9.75
N ALA A 74 -6.01 5.60 -10.86
CA ALA A 74 -6.45 4.21 -10.88
C ALA A 74 -5.59 3.32 -9.97
N ALA A 75 -4.26 3.51 -9.99
CA ALA A 75 -3.35 2.80 -9.10
C ALA A 75 -3.67 3.06 -7.61
N PHE A 76 -3.86 4.33 -7.23
CA PHE A 76 -4.30 4.67 -5.87
C PHE A 76 -5.70 4.15 -5.56
N SER A 77 -6.60 4.12 -6.54
CA SER A 77 -7.95 3.58 -6.36
C SER A 77 -7.95 2.08 -6.06
N VAL A 78 -7.04 1.31 -6.69
CA VAL A 78 -6.84 -0.11 -6.35
C VAL A 78 -6.31 -0.25 -4.92
N LEU A 79 -5.28 0.51 -4.56
CA LEU A 79 -4.71 0.47 -3.21
C LEU A 79 -5.73 0.84 -2.13
N ALA A 80 -6.53 1.89 -2.37
CA ALA A 80 -7.57 2.33 -1.45
C ALA A 80 -8.63 1.24 -1.22
N ARG A 81 -9.08 0.55 -2.28
CA ARG A 81 -10.02 -0.57 -2.14
C ARG A 81 -9.44 -1.73 -1.33
N TRP A 82 -8.16 -2.05 -1.52
CA TRP A 82 -7.50 -3.07 -0.70
C TRP A 82 -7.46 -2.70 0.77
N VAL A 83 -7.08 -1.46 1.10
CA VAL A 83 -7.08 -0.97 2.48
C VAL A 83 -8.49 -1.00 3.09
N ASP A 84 -9.50 -0.55 2.34
CA ASP A 84 -10.90 -0.52 2.78
C ASP A 84 -11.48 -1.92 3.03
N SER A 85 -11.13 -2.90 2.17
CA SER A 85 -11.57 -4.28 2.31
C SER A 85 -10.83 -5.10 3.36
N ALA A 86 -9.68 -4.61 3.84
CA ALA A 86 -8.80 -5.42 4.68
C ALA A 86 -9.34 -5.55 6.10
N ALA A 87 -9.24 -6.76 6.65
CA ALA A 87 -9.45 -6.97 8.08
C ALA A 87 -8.25 -6.46 8.89
N LEU A 88 -8.51 -5.89 10.06
CA LEU A 88 -7.46 -5.49 10.99
C LEU A 88 -7.04 -6.71 11.83
N ASP A 89 -5.77 -7.07 11.76
CA ASP A 89 -5.13 -8.02 12.66
C ASP A 89 -4.39 -7.22 13.75
N ALA A 90 -5.00 -7.23 14.94
CA ALA A 90 -4.48 -6.64 16.16
C ALA A 90 -4.70 -7.63 17.32
N PRO A 91 -3.71 -7.79 18.22
CA PRO A 91 -3.85 -8.61 19.42
C PRO A 91 -4.83 -8.00 20.44
#